data_AF-A0A7S0N3G3-F1
#
_entry.id   AF-A0A7S0N3G3-F1
#
_cell.length_a   1.000
_cell.length_b   1.000
_cell.length_c   1.000
_cell.angle_alpha   90.00
_cell.angle_beta   90.00
_cell.angle_gamma   90.00
#
_symmetry.space_group_name_H-M   'P 1'
#
loop_
_entity.id
_entity.type
_entity.pdbx_description
1 polymer ?
#
loop_
_entity_poly.entity_id
_entity_poly.type
_entity_poly.pdbx_seq_one_letter_code
_entity_poly.pdbx_strand_id
1 'polypeptide(L)'
;FLAGKTRVLVTHQVQYLPRCDSVVVIEKGMITASGPFLVVVQTHPHLVVEGHSESSAPRQASITALEKEAVPVQPAAGKIDSVKAAGDKAAAALTGSAKTAAPGGQTIATEKRAKGTIPKQVWKGYIYAMGLSVFVLIVGIYLLSQLLALLSDGQLGYWSSKMVEHEQAVEHFNTEGGEMPADEPVFLYLGIYALLTIAAAFFVSVRGATIAVGSFRAAVLYHDRMLENVVRAPISFFDTTPTGRILNRFSSDQYVVDNDLRQNISMLLMCVIRVLFVGFVIFYVTPVFIVVVVPLGGVYFYVQKFYRESSRELKRLESVAKSPIFAQFSETLNGVATIRSFCAQSRFTDKSYTMNDAYSRAYYCNNASNRWLGIRLEFIGNVAVGCAALFAVIWNGDDPTTAGMVGLSVTYALEVTGTLNGAIRTFTQLESNMVAVERLEEYAQLKTEKPDIIESERPPAEWPQHG
;
A
#
# COMPACT_ATOMS: atom_id res chain seq x y z
N PHE A 1 14.30 -0.07 47.62
CA PHE A 1 14.68 0.66 46.38
C PHE A 1 14.40 2.17 46.40
N LEU A 2 13.37 2.67 47.13
CA LEU A 2 13.09 4.11 47.24
C LEU A 2 13.38 4.71 48.63
N ALA A 3 13.90 3.92 49.58
CA ALA A 3 14.29 4.42 50.90
C ALA A 3 15.45 5.42 50.75
N GLY A 4 15.27 6.65 51.23
CA GLY A 4 16.25 7.75 51.10
C GLY A 4 16.04 8.70 49.92
N LYS A 5 14.99 8.52 49.09
CA LYS A 5 14.64 9.47 48.03
C LYS A 5 13.38 10.26 48.39
N THR A 6 13.28 11.49 47.91
CA THR A 6 12.04 12.30 47.99
C THR A 6 10.93 11.60 47.22
N ARG A 7 9.75 11.46 47.84
CA ARG A 7 8.58 10.79 47.26
C ARG A 7 7.37 11.69 47.46
N VAL A 8 6.59 11.87 46.40
CA VAL A 8 5.32 12.58 46.44
C VAL A 8 4.27 11.66 45.84
N LEU A 9 3.17 11.46 46.55
CA LEU A 9 2.05 10.64 46.12
C LEU A 9 0.78 11.48 46.21
N VAL A 10 0.08 11.61 45.08
CA VAL A 10 -1.27 12.19 45.04
C VAL A 10 -2.25 11.04 45.00
N THR A 11 -3.17 10.98 45.97
CA THR A 11 -4.11 9.88 46.10
C THR A 11 -5.43 10.33 46.70
N HIS A 12 -6.53 9.73 46.24
CA HIS A 12 -7.83 9.81 46.90
C HIS A 12 -7.99 8.73 47.99
N GLN A 13 -7.03 7.81 48.11
CA GLN A 13 -7.05 6.73 49.09
C GLN A 13 -6.49 7.20 50.42
N VAL A 14 -7.40 7.64 51.29
CA VAL A 14 -7.15 8.18 52.62
C VAL A 14 -6.45 7.20 53.58
N GLN A 15 -6.57 5.89 53.36
CA GLN A 15 -5.97 4.84 54.20
C GLN A 15 -4.43 4.88 54.30
N TYR A 16 -3.74 5.52 53.37
CA TYR A 16 -2.27 5.59 53.36
C TYR A 16 -1.72 6.87 53.98
N LEU A 17 -2.56 7.89 54.21
CA LEU A 17 -2.15 9.18 54.76
C LEU A 17 -1.43 9.09 56.13
N PRO A 18 -1.83 8.20 57.06
CA PRO A 18 -1.13 8.07 58.35
C PRO A 18 0.32 7.59 58.24
N ARG A 19 0.71 7.00 57.10
CA ARG A 19 2.06 6.48 56.85
C ARG A 19 2.96 7.49 56.12
N CYS A 20 2.45 8.68 55.80
CA CYS A 20 3.19 9.73 55.10
C CYS A 20 3.90 10.68 56.08
N ASP A 21 5.09 11.16 55.71
CA ASP A 21 5.87 12.09 56.54
C ASP A 21 5.18 13.47 56.65
N SER A 22 4.50 13.92 55.59
CA SER A 22 3.71 15.15 55.53
C SER A 22 2.55 15.00 54.56
N VAL A 23 1.42 15.64 54.85
CA VAL A 23 0.19 15.64 54.05
C VAL A 23 -0.14 17.08 53.68
N VAL A 24 -0.52 17.30 52.42
CA VAL A 24 -0.95 18.61 51.89
C VAL A 24 -2.33 18.45 51.29
N VAL A 25 -3.27 19.31 51.68
CA VAL A 25 -4.65 19.35 51.20
C VAL A 25 -4.81 20.53 50.25
N ILE A 26 -5.37 20.27 49.08
CA ILE A 26 -5.64 21.29 48.06
C ILE A 26 -7.14 21.29 47.79
N GLU A 27 -7.80 22.41 48.03
CA GLU A 27 -9.21 22.62 47.71
C GLU A 27 -9.37 23.85 46.81
N LYS A 28 -10.18 23.73 45.76
CA LYS A 28 -10.42 24.82 44.78
C LYS A 28 -9.13 25.45 44.22
N GLY A 29 -8.06 24.65 44.06
CA GLY A 29 -6.77 25.10 43.56
C GLY A 29 -5.89 25.85 44.57
N MET A 30 -6.29 25.92 45.84
CA MET A 30 -5.51 26.54 46.93
C MET A 30 -5.13 25.49 47.98
N ILE A 31 -3.94 25.64 48.57
CA ILE A 31 -3.50 24.79 49.68
C ILE A 31 -4.25 25.22 50.94
N THR A 32 -5.08 24.34 51.51
CA THR A 32 -5.89 24.63 52.71
C THR A 32 -5.24 24.14 54.00
N ALA A 33 -4.47 23.05 53.95
CA ALA A 33 -3.70 22.54 55.07
C ALA A 33 -2.42 21.85 54.61
N SER A 34 -1.36 21.91 55.42
CA SER A 34 -0.08 21.25 55.18
C SER A 34 0.60 20.91 56.50
N GLY A 35 1.07 19.67 56.65
CA GLY A 35 1.81 19.24 57.85
C GLY A 35 1.70 17.74 58.13
N PRO A 36 2.20 17.27 59.28
CA PRO A 36 2.01 15.89 59.71
C PRO A 36 0.52 15.52 59.77
N PHE A 37 0.19 14.26 59.50
CA PHE A 37 -1.21 13.77 59.42
C PHE A 37 -2.07 14.21 60.61
N LEU A 38 -1.54 14.13 61.84
CA LEU A 38 -2.25 14.52 63.07
C LEU A 38 -2.67 16.00 63.10
N VAL A 39 -1.90 16.89 62.48
CA VAL A 39 -2.19 18.33 62.41
C VAL A 39 -3.23 18.63 61.32
N VAL A 40 -3.13 17.93 60.19
CA VAL A 40 -4.05 18.11 59.06
C VAL A 40 -5.46 17.59 59.39
N VAL A 41 -5.57 16.49 60.14
CA VAL A 41 -6.87 15.93 60.58
C VAL A 41 -7.64 16.88 61.50
N GLN A 42 -6.96 17.72 62.29
CA GLN A 42 -7.62 18.70 63.15
C GLN A 42 -8.39 19.78 62.36
N THR A 43 -7.89 20.13 61.18
CA THR A 43 -8.52 21.12 60.31
C THR A 43 -9.45 20.48 59.27
N HIS A 44 -9.22 19.21 58.91
CA HIS A 44 -10.00 18.48 57.90
C HIS A 44 -10.38 17.07 58.39
N PRO A 45 -11.41 16.94 59.26
CA PRO A 45 -11.75 15.68 59.94
C PRO A 45 -12.23 14.56 59.01
N HIS A 46 -12.78 14.90 57.84
CA HIS A 46 -13.30 13.97 56.83
C HIS A 46 -12.20 13.11 56.16
N LEU A 47 -10.92 13.42 56.38
CA LEU A 47 -9.79 12.63 55.90
C LEU A 47 -9.53 11.38 56.77
N VAL A 48 -10.25 11.22 57.87
CA VAL A 48 -10.25 10.03 58.71
C VAL A 48 -11.31 9.07 58.19
N VAL A 49 -10.90 7.86 57.79
CA VAL A 49 -11.84 6.76 57.52
C VAL A 49 -12.32 6.22 58.86
N GLU A 50 -13.57 6.49 59.21
CA GLU A 50 -14.29 5.73 60.24
C GLU A 50 -14.36 4.26 59.80
N GLY A 51 -13.48 3.42 60.34
CA GLY A 51 -13.37 2.00 59.96
C GLY A 51 -11.99 1.37 60.14
N HIS A 52 -10.95 2.14 60.52
CA HIS A 52 -9.63 1.58 60.84
C HIS A 52 -9.15 1.85 62.28
N SER A 53 -10.03 2.35 63.15
CA SER A 53 -9.72 2.59 64.57
C SER A 53 -9.64 1.33 65.43
N GLU A 54 -9.80 0.11 64.89
CA GLU A 54 -9.71 -1.12 65.71
C GLU A 54 -8.65 -2.17 65.28
N SER A 55 -7.87 -1.98 64.22
CA SER A 55 -6.89 -3.02 63.80
C SER A 55 -5.44 -2.56 63.67
N SER A 56 -5.04 -1.44 64.26
CA SER A 56 -3.62 -1.06 64.32
C SER A 56 -3.19 -0.61 65.71
N ALA A 57 -3.34 -1.50 66.68
CA ALA A 57 -2.41 -1.52 67.82
C ALA A 57 -0.98 -1.79 67.29
N PRO A 58 0.07 -1.18 67.87
CA PRO A 58 1.43 -1.42 67.44
C PRO A 58 1.80 -2.89 67.68
N ARG A 59 1.99 -3.67 66.61
CA ARG A 59 2.72 -4.95 66.67
C ARG A 59 4.20 -4.67 66.91
N GLN A 60 4.53 -4.17 68.09
CA GLN A 60 5.90 -4.12 68.61
C GLN A 60 6.24 -5.39 69.43
N ALA A 61 5.29 -6.31 69.64
CA ALA A 61 5.46 -7.49 70.49
C ALA A 61 5.51 -8.83 69.74
N SER A 62 5.52 -8.85 68.40
CA SER A 62 5.52 -10.09 67.60
C SER A 62 6.85 -10.41 66.91
N ILE A 63 7.86 -9.54 67.03
CA ILE A 63 9.19 -9.76 66.44
C ILE A 63 10.10 -10.52 67.42
N THR A 64 9.86 -10.43 68.73
CA THR A 64 10.67 -11.10 69.77
C THR A 64 10.38 -12.60 69.94
N ALA A 65 9.38 -13.16 69.24
CA ALA A 65 9.02 -14.58 69.32
C ALA A 65 9.38 -15.40 68.07
N LEU A 66 9.84 -14.76 66.98
CA LEU A 66 10.27 -15.45 65.76
C LEU A 66 11.80 -15.45 65.56
N GLU A 67 12.56 -14.89 66.51
CA GLU A 67 14.03 -14.90 66.52
C GLU A 67 14.64 -16.15 67.18
N LYS A 68 13.85 -17.18 67.55
CA LYS A 68 14.34 -18.42 68.17
C LYS A 68 14.33 -19.68 67.30
N GLU A 69 13.92 -19.60 66.04
CA GLU A 69 14.07 -20.72 65.09
C GLU A 69 14.66 -20.24 63.76
N ALA A 70 15.96 -19.93 63.77
CA ALA A 70 16.76 -19.85 62.56
C ALA A 70 17.93 -20.83 62.68
N VAL A 71 17.88 -21.88 61.86
CA VAL A 71 18.98 -22.84 61.66
C VAL A 71 20.16 -22.12 60.99
N PRO A 72 21.41 -22.28 61.47
CA PRO A 72 22.55 -21.54 60.95
C PRO A 72 23.08 -22.16 59.65
N VAL A 73 23.20 -21.34 58.59
CA VAL A 73 23.98 -21.68 57.39
C VAL A 73 25.34 -21.01 57.49
N GLN A 74 26.41 -21.81 57.50
CA GLN A 74 27.81 -21.38 57.52
C GLN A 74 28.22 -20.72 56.18
N PRO A 75 29.09 -19.70 56.18
CA PRO A 75 29.68 -19.16 54.96
C PRO A 75 31.01 -19.87 54.64
N ALA A 76 31.12 -20.46 53.45
CA ALA A 76 32.41 -20.90 52.91
C ALA A 76 32.99 -19.79 52.01
N ALA A 77 34.10 -19.22 52.46
CA ALA A 77 34.94 -18.30 51.70
C ALA A 77 35.79 -19.04 50.66
N GLY A 78 35.96 -18.47 49.47
CA GLY A 78 36.85 -18.99 48.43
C GLY A 78 37.16 -17.95 47.35
N LYS A 79 38.39 -17.45 47.40
CA LYS A 79 39.06 -16.39 46.62
C LYS A 79 38.78 -16.32 45.11
N ILE A 80 38.83 -15.08 44.62
CA ILE A 80 39.04 -14.67 43.23
C ILE A 80 40.55 -14.69 42.93
N ASP A 81 40.98 -15.24 41.79
CA ASP A 81 42.14 -14.72 41.04
C ASP A 81 42.12 -15.09 39.54
N SER A 82 42.20 -14.03 38.75
CA SER A 82 42.86 -13.80 37.44
C SER A 82 42.67 -14.66 36.17
N VAL A 83 42.10 -13.98 35.14
CA VAL A 83 42.67 -13.61 33.82
C VAL A 83 42.95 -14.68 32.71
N LYS A 84 42.19 -14.49 31.61
CA LYS A 84 42.45 -14.64 30.15
C LYS A 84 42.49 -16.01 29.44
N ALA A 85 41.73 -15.98 28.33
CA ALA A 85 41.98 -16.57 27.00
C ALA A 85 41.58 -18.03 26.74
N ALA A 86 40.38 -18.21 26.18
CA ALA A 86 40.03 -19.03 25.00
C ALA A 86 38.51 -18.90 24.80
N GLY A 87 37.95 -18.30 23.76
CA GLY A 87 38.34 -18.44 22.36
C GLY A 87 37.69 -19.71 21.80
N ASP A 88 36.49 -19.55 21.25
CA ASP A 88 35.80 -20.49 20.35
C ASP A 88 35.49 -21.91 20.87
N LYS A 89 34.23 -22.12 21.33
CA LYS A 89 33.40 -23.36 21.15
C LYS A 89 32.14 -23.41 22.06
N ALA A 90 31.35 -22.34 22.13
CA ALA A 90 30.07 -22.37 22.86
C ALA A 90 28.89 -21.70 22.14
N ALA A 91 28.95 -21.57 20.81
CA ALA A 91 27.88 -20.97 20.00
C ALA A 91 26.92 -21.99 19.36
N ALA A 92 27.03 -23.30 19.67
CA ALA A 92 26.25 -24.35 18.98
C ALA A 92 25.38 -25.23 19.91
N ALA A 93 25.19 -24.84 21.19
CA ALA A 93 24.46 -25.67 22.16
C ALA A 93 23.26 -24.97 22.85
N LEU A 94 22.74 -23.88 22.28
CA LEU A 94 21.55 -23.16 22.81
C LEU A 94 20.33 -23.20 21.88
N THR A 95 20.35 -24.01 20.82
CA THR A 95 19.17 -24.33 20.00
C THR A 95 18.58 -25.67 20.43
N GLY A 96 17.85 -25.67 21.53
CA GLY A 96 17.14 -26.87 21.97
C GLY A 96 16.42 -26.64 23.30
N SER A 97 15.10 -26.57 23.24
CA SER A 97 14.18 -26.51 24.38
C SER A 97 14.03 -25.15 25.10
N ALA A 98 13.50 -24.16 24.38
CA ALA A 98 12.57 -23.22 25.02
C ALA A 98 11.16 -23.83 24.95
N LYS A 99 10.70 -24.37 26.08
CA LYS A 99 9.29 -24.69 26.30
C LYS A 99 8.46 -23.46 25.92
N THR A 100 7.48 -23.67 25.05
CA THR A 100 6.41 -22.74 24.72
C THR A 100 5.76 -22.23 26.00
N ALA A 101 6.15 -21.02 26.42
CA ALA A 101 5.28 -20.18 27.21
C ALA A 101 4.04 -19.93 26.34
N ALA A 102 2.86 -20.27 26.86
CA ALA A 102 1.60 -19.95 26.21
C ALA A 102 1.61 -18.46 25.82
N PRO A 103 1.23 -18.10 24.59
CA PRO A 103 1.11 -16.69 24.23
C PRO A 103 0.06 -16.10 25.17
N GLY A 104 0.46 -15.14 26.02
CA GLY A 104 -0.48 -14.33 26.78
C GLY A 104 -1.53 -13.82 25.80
N GLY A 105 -2.80 -14.10 26.09
CA GLY A 105 -3.91 -13.88 25.16
C GLY A 105 -3.92 -12.44 24.66
N GLN A 106 -3.37 -12.21 23.48
CA GLN A 106 -3.54 -10.97 22.75
C GLN A 106 -4.99 -10.98 22.26
N THR A 107 -5.85 -10.23 22.96
CA THR A 107 -7.25 -10.00 22.56
C THR A 107 -7.34 -9.27 21.23
N ILE A 108 -6.32 -8.48 20.86
CA ILE A 108 -6.26 -7.80 19.57
C ILE A 108 -5.71 -8.76 18.52
N ALA A 109 -6.55 -9.09 17.52
CA ALA A 109 -6.12 -9.87 16.38
C ALA A 109 -5.02 -9.12 15.63
N THR A 110 -3.84 -9.72 15.53
CA THR A 110 -2.75 -9.21 14.68
C THR A 110 -3.19 -9.29 13.22
N GLU A 111 -3.06 -8.17 12.49
CA GLU A 111 -3.48 -8.10 11.09
C GLU A 111 -2.74 -9.17 10.29
N LYS A 112 -3.47 -10.05 9.60
CA LYS A 112 -2.89 -10.98 8.64
C LYS A 112 -2.24 -10.15 7.54
N ARG A 113 -0.92 -10.02 7.60
CA ARG A 113 -0.16 -9.39 6.55
C ARG A 113 -0.17 -10.34 5.36
N ALA A 114 -0.99 -10.08 4.34
CA ALA A 114 -0.96 -10.81 3.09
C ALA A 114 0.47 -10.76 2.52
N LYS A 115 1.18 -11.89 2.63
CA LYS A 115 2.54 -12.07 2.11
C LYS A 115 2.41 -12.91 0.84
N GLY A 116 2.47 -12.29 -0.33
CA GLY A 116 2.42 -13.02 -1.59
C GLY A 116 1.97 -12.16 -2.77
N THR A 117 1.92 -12.79 -3.94
CA THR A 117 1.21 -12.28 -5.12
C THR A 117 -0.28 -12.29 -4.85
N ILE A 118 -1.01 -11.26 -5.27
CA ILE A 118 -2.45 -11.18 -5.07
C ILE A 118 -3.14 -12.37 -5.72
N PRO A 119 -4.00 -13.11 -4.99
CA PRO A 119 -4.66 -14.28 -5.53
C PRO A 119 -5.52 -13.89 -6.74
N LYS A 120 -5.51 -14.74 -7.77
CA LYS A 120 -6.29 -14.52 -9.01
C LYS A 120 -7.79 -14.31 -8.76
N GLN A 121 -8.28 -14.77 -7.61
CA GLN A 121 -9.67 -14.60 -7.18
C GLN A 121 -10.03 -13.14 -6.93
N VAL A 122 -9.15 -12.33 -6.33
CA VAL A 122 -9.42 -10.92 -6.04
C VAL A 122 -9.51 -10.12 -7.35
N TRP A 123 -8.63 -10.41 -8.31
CA TRP A 123 -8.71 -9.83 -9.66
C TRP A 123 -10.04 -10.14 -10.36
N LYS A 124 -10.45 -11.41 -10.32
CA LYS A 124 -11.74 -11.83 -10.85
C LYS A 124 -12.90 -11.15 -10.11
N GLY A 125 -12.85 -11.12 -8.78
CA GLY A 125 -13.85 -10.48 -7.92
C GLY A 125 -14.09 -9.03 -8.29
N TYR A 126 -13.01 -8.25 -8.50
CA TYR A 126 -13.12 -6.87 -8.96
C TYR A 126 -13.76 -6.75 -10.36
N ILE A 127 -13.35 -7.58 -11.33
CA ILE A 127 -13.94 -7.57 -12.67
C ILE A 127 -15.43 -7.93 -12.63
N TYR A 128 -15.83 -8.92 -11.82
CA TYR A 128 -17.23 -9.27 -11.62
C TYR A 128 -18.01 -8.17 -10.90
N ALA A 129 -17.38 -7.45 -9.97
CA ALA A 129 -17.99 -6.30 -9.29
C ALA A 129 -18.26 -5.13 -10.26
N MET A 130 -17.40 -4.90 -11.26
CA MET A 130 -17.67 -3.95 -12.35
C MET A 130 -18.83 -4.42 -13.25
N GLY A 131 -19.05 -5.74 -13.31
CA GLY A 131 -19.94 -6.43 -14.24
C GLY A 131 -19.18 -6.92 -15.46
N LEU A 132 -19.20 -8.24 -15.72
CA LEU A 132 -18.44 -8.86 -16.80
C LEU A 132 -18.79 -8.27 -18.18
N SER A 133 -20.07 -8.03 -18.45
CA SER A 133 -20.52 -7.39 -19.70
C SER A 133 -20.00 -5.96 -19.86
N VAL A 134 -19.97 -5.19 -18.78
CA VAL A 134 -19.43 -3.83 -18.75
C VAL A 134 -17.92 -3.85 -18.98
N PHE A 135 -17.21 -4.79 -18.36
CA PHE A 135 -15.77 -4.94 -18.55
C PHE A 135 -15.41 -5.32 -20.00
N VAL A 136 -16.15 -6.25 -20.60
CA VAL A 136 -15.98 -6.61 -22.02
C VAL A 136 -16.25 -5.40 -22.93
N LEU A 137 -17.30 -4.63 -22.63
CA LEU A 137 -17.61 -3.39 -23.35
C LEU A 137 -16.47 -2.35 -23.21
N ILE A 138 -15.91 -2.17 -22.01
CA ILE A 138 -14.76 -1.30 -21.78
C ILE A 138 -13.59 -1.73 -22.66
N VAL A 139 -13.19 -3.00 -22.61
CA VAL A 139 -12.07 -3.51 -23.44
C VAL A 139 -12.36 -3.31 -24.92
N GLY A 140 -13.58 -3.59 -25.38
CA GLY A 140 -14.00 -3.36 -26.76
C GLY A 140 -13.90 -1.90 -27.19
N ILE A 141 -14.32 -0.95 -26.35
CA ILE A 141 -14.21 0.49 -26.63
C ILE A 141 -12.76 0.94 -26.64
N TYR A 142 -11.91 0.44 -25.74
CA TYR A 142 -10.48 0.74 -25.78
C TYR A 142 -9.86 0.26 -27.09
N LEU A 143 -10.14 -0.98 -27.51
CA LEU A 143 -9.67 -1.54 -28.78
C LEU A 143 -10.16 -0.73 -29.99
N LEU A 144 -11.45 -0.39 -30.02
CA LEU A 144 -12.04 0.41 -31.10
C LEU A 144 -11.44 1.81 -31.16
N SER A 145 -11.26 2.47 -30.01
CA SER A 145 -10.64 3.80 -29.95
C SER A 145 -9.20 3.78 -30.45
N GLN A 146 -8.44 2.73 -30.10
CA GLN A 146 -7.07 2.57 -30.58
C GLN A 146 -7.03 2.24 -32.07
N LEU A 147 -7.96 1.43 -32.57
CA LEU A 147 -8.07 1.10 -33.99
C LEU A 147 -8.39 2.35 -34.82
N LEU A 148 -9.35 3.17 -34.39
CA LEU A 148 -9.69 4.41 -35.10
C LEU A 148 -8.52 5.40 -35.11
N ALA A 149 -7.81 5.53 -33.99
CA ALA A 149 -6.59 6.34 -33.94
C ALA A 149 -5.53 5.82 -34.92
N LEU A 150 -5.29 4.50 -34.94
CA LEU A 150 -4.35 3.89 -35.87
C LEU A 150 -4.77 4.09 -37.34
N LEU A 151 -6.06 3.93 -37.65
CA LEU A 151 -6.56 4.16 -39.01
C LEU A 151 -6.40 5.63 -39.43
N SER A 152 -6.59 6.56 -38.49
CA SER A 152 -6.36 8.00 -38.72
C SER A 152 -4.89 8.28 -39.07
N ASP A 153 -3.96 7.72 -38.29
CA ASP A 153 -2.53 7.89 -38.52
C ASP A 153 -2.07 7.17 -39.81
N GLY A 154 -2.63 5.99 -40.10
CA GLY A 154 -2.41 5.27 -41.36
C GLY A 154 -2.94 6.02 -42.58
N GLN A 155 -4.10 6.67 -42.46
CA GLN A 155 -4.65 7.55 -43.50
C GLN A 155 -3.73 8.74 -43.75
N LEU A 156 -3.14 9.33 -42.70
CA LEU A 156 -2.15 10.39 -42.84
C LEU A 156 -0.89 9.89 -43.56
N GLY A 157 -0.41 8.68 -43.23
CA GLY A 157 0.70 8.04 -43.92
C GLY A 157 0.44 7.79 -45.41
N TYR A 158 -0.75 7.28 -45.74
CA TYR A 158 -1.18 7.04 -47.12
C TYR A 158 -1.38 8.35 -47.91
N TRP A 159 -2.02 9.36 -47.29
CA TRP A 159 -2.18 10.67 -47.92
C TRP A 159 -0.81 11.29 -48.22
N SER A 160 0.14 11.19 -47.27
CA SER A 160 1.50 11.71 -47.46
C SER A 160 2.23 11.03 -48.60
N SER A 161 2.11 9.70 -48.78
CA SER A 161 2.79 9.01 -49.89
C SER A 161 2.21 9.41 -51.25
N LYS A 162 0.88 9.53 -51.36
CA LYS A 162 0.21 9.96 -52.59
C LYS A 162 0.56 11.38 -53.01
N MET A 163 0.71 12.30 -52.05
CA MET A 163 1.17 13.66 -52.35
C MET A 163 2.59 13.68 -52.91
N VAL A 164 3.49 12.86 -52.37
CA VAL A 164 4.87 12.74 -52.87
C VAL A 164 4.90 12.12 -54.27
N GLU A 165 4.13 11.06 -54.52
CA GLU A 165 4.01 10.46 -55.86
C GLU A 165 3.49 11.48 -56.89
N HIS A 166 2.49 12.28 -56.53
CA HIS A 166 1.96 13.31 -57.40
C HIS A 166 2.98 14.43 -57.67
N GLU A 167 3.71 14.89 -56.66
CA GLU A 167 4.78 15.88 -56.82
C GLU A 167 5.89 15.39 -57.76
N GLN A 168 6.32 14.13 -57.61
CA GLN A 168 7.29 13.49 -58.50
C GLN A 168 6.77 13.35 -59.94
N ALA A 169 5.50 13.00 -60.12
CA ALA A 169 4.90 12.91 -61.45
C ALA A 169 4.80 14.28 -62.14
N VAL A 170 4.48 15.35 -61.39
CA VAL A 170 4.48 16.72 -61.90
C VAL A 170 5.90 17.18 -62.27
N GLU A 171 6.90 16.85 -61.46
CA GLU A 171 8.30 17.16 -61.76
C GLU A 171 8.79 16.45 -63.03
N HIS A 172 8.47 15.16 -63.19
CA HIS A 172 8.79 14.38 -64.39
C HIS A 172 8.11 14.93 -65.65
N PHE A 173 6.85 15.34 -65.55
CA PHE A 173 6.14 16.04 -66.64
C PHE A 173 6.86 17.34 -67.04
N ASN A 174 7.32 18.14 -66.07
CA ASN A 174 8.01 19.41 -66.33
C ASN A 174 9.41 19.25 -66.93
N THR A 175 10.10 18.13 -66.69
CA THR A 175 11.49 17.90 -67.14
C THR A 175 11.60 17.03 -68.40
N GLU A 176 10.87 15.93 -68.48
CA GLU A 176 11.01 14.94 -69.56
C GLU A 176 9.84 14.97 -70.56
N GLY A 177 8.73 15.63 -70.19
CA GLY A 177 7.51 15.68 -70.99
C GLY A 177 6.71 14.38 -70.92
N GLY A 178 5.37 14.47 -70.80
CA GLY A 178 4.49 13.32 -70.64
C GLY A 178 3.01 13.72 -70.57
N GLU A 179 2.15 12.84 -70.07
CA GLU A 179 0.76 13.19 -69.72
C GLU A 179 0.74 13.92 -68.37
N MET A 180 -0.04 15.00 -68.26
CA MET A 180 -0.19 15.74 -67.00
C MET A 180 -0.94 14.85 -65.99
N PRO A 181 -0.35 14.60 -64.80
CA PRO A 181 -1.03 13.81 -63.76
C PRO A 181 -2.33 14.50 -63.33
N ALA A 182 -3.35 13.69 -63.04
CA ALA A 182 -4.64 14.20 -62.58
C ALA A 182 -4.53 14.76 -61.15
N ASP A 183 -5.24 15.85 -60.87
CA ASP A 183 -5.30 16.45 -59.53
C ASP A 183 -5.75 15.41 -58.49
N GLU A 184 -4.90 15.14 -57.50
CA GLU A 184 -5.25 14.28 -56.38
C GLU A 184 -6.39 14.90 -55.55
N PRO A 185 -7.41 14.13 -55.11
CA PRO A 185 -8.55 14.65 -54.37
C PRO A 185 -8.20 14.95 -52.90
N VAL A 186 -7.42 16.01 -52.65
CA VAL A 186 -6.95 16.42 -51.32
C VAL A 186 -8.08 16.55 -50.30
N PHE A 187 -9.23 17.11 -50.70
CA PHE A 187 -10.39 17.28 -49.82
C PHE A 187 -11.00 15.94 -49.37
N LEU A 188 -10.89 14.88 -50.19
CA LEU A 188 -11.36 13.55 -49.82
C LEU A 188 -10.45 12.95 -48.74
N TYR A 189 -9.13 13.02 -48.93
CA TYR A 189 -8.17 12.53 -47.93
C TYR A 189 -8.28 13.27 -46.60
N LEU A 190 -8.39 14.60 -46.66
CA LEU A 190 -8.60 15.43 -45.48
C LEU A 190 -9.94 15.12 -44.79
N GLY A 191 -11.01 14.91 -45.57
CA GLY A 191 -12.33 14.55 -45.05
C GLY A 191 -12.34 13.21 -44.31
N ILE A 192 -11.68 12.19 -44.86
CA ILE A 192 -11.54 10.87 -44.22
C ILE A 192 -10.71 10.98 -42.93
N TYR A 193 -9.57 11.67 -42.98
CA TYR A 193 -8.73 11.91 -41.80
C TYR A 193 -9.48 12.65 -40.69
N ALA A 194 -10.20 13.72 -41.03
CA ALA A 194 -11.01 14.48 -40.08
C ALA A 194 -12.11 13.60 -39.45
N LEU A 195 -12.81 12.80 -40.26
CA LEU A 195 -13.85 11.89 -39.78
C LEU A 195 -13.27 10.85 -38.80
N LEU A 196 -12.16 10.21 -39.16
CA LEU A 196 -11.49 9.21 -38.31
C LEU A 196 -10.98 9.83 -37.00
N THR A 197 -10.39 11.03 -37.07
CA THR A 197 -9.88 11.75 -35.89
C THR A 197 -11.03 12.12 -34.95
N ILE A 198 -12.13 12.66 -35.48
CA ILE A 198 -13.32 13.02 -34.69
C ILE A 198 -13.95 11.77 -34.06
N ALA A 199 -14.06 10.68 -34.82
CA ALA A 199 -14.56 9.41 -34.32
C ALA A 199 -13.66 8.87 -33.20
N ALA A 200 -12.33 8.89 -33.38
CA ALA A 200 -11.37 8.48 -32.36
C ALA A 200 -11.52 9.33 -31.08
N ALA A 201 -11.59 10.66 -31.20
CA ALA A 201 -11.78 11.57 -30.07
C ALA A 201 -13.10 11.31 -29.31
N PHE A 202 -14.18 11.03 -30.04
CA PHE A 202 -15.46 10.63 -29.45
C PHE A 202 -15.31 9.33 -28.65
N PHE A 203 -14.71 8.28 -29.23
CA PHE A 203 -14.54 7.00 -28.52
C PHE A 203 -13.56 7.09 -27.35
N VAL A 204 -12.56 7.97 -27.38
CA VAL A 204 -11.71 8.27 -26.22
C VAL A 204 -12.53 8.87 -25.07
N SER A 205 -13.51 9.71 -25.38
CA SER A 205 -14.43 10.26 -24.37
C SER A 205 -15.35 9.18 -23.80
N VAL A 206 -15.93 8.34 -24.68
CA VAL A 206 -16.78 7.19 -24.27
C VAL A 206 -15.99 6.20 -23.42
N ARG A 207 -14.72 5.97 -23.73
CA ARG A 207 -13.79 5.15 -22.94
C ARG A 207 -13.67 5.65 -21.48
N GLY A 208 -13.52 6.96 -21.30
CA GLY A 208 -13.47 7.60 -19.99
C GLY A 208 -14.77 7.45 -19.20
N ALA A 209 -15.91 7.62 -19.85
CA ALA A 209 -17.23 7.45 -19.23
C ALA A 209 -17.49 5.99 -18.82
N THR A 210 -17.22 5.03 -19.70
CA THR A 210 -17.50 3.60 -19.44
C THR A 210 -16.65 3.04 -18.32
N ILE A 211 -15.35 3.36 -18.26
CA ILE A 211 -14.50 2.92 -17.14
C ILE A 211 -14.90 3.57 -15.81
N ALA A 212 -15.37 4.83 -15.84
CA ALA A 212 -15.89 5.49 -14.65
C ALA A 212 -17.15 4.79 -14.12
N VAL A 213 -18.10 4.44 -15.00
CA VAL A 213 -19.31 3.68 -14.62
C VAL A 213 -18.96 2.31 -14.06
N GLY A 214 -18.08 1.54 -14.72
CA GLY A 214 -17.67 0.23 -14.24
C GLY A 214 -16.98 0.28 -12.87
N SER A 215 -16.04 1.21 -12.70
CA SER A 215 -15.30 1.37 -11.45
C SER A 215 -16.18 1.88 -10.31
N PHE A 216 -17.12 2.79 -10.60
CA PHE A 216 -18.09 3.29 -9.64
C PHE A 216 -19.03 2.18 -9.15
N ARG A 217 -19.53 1.31 -10.06
CA ARG A 217 -20.34 0.14 -9.69
C ARG A 217 -19.59 -0.80 -8.75
N ALA A 218 -18.32 -1.09 -9.06
CA ALA A 218 -17.49 -1.92 -8.19
C ALA A 218 -17.29 -1.29 -6.81
N ALA A 219 -16.96 0.01 -6.77
CA ALA A 219 -16.77 0.75 -5.53
C ALA A 219 -18.00 0.73 -4.61
N VAL A 220 -19.19 1.02 -5.16
CA VAL A 220 -20.45 0.97 -4.41
C VAL A 220 -20.75 -0.45 -3.92
N LEU A 221 -20.55 -1.46 -4.75
CA LEU A 221 -20.79 -2.85 -4.36
C LEU A 221 -19.91 -3.29 -3.18
N TYR A 222 -18.62 -2.94 -3.20
CA TYR A 222 -17.71 -3.26 -2.09
C TYR A 222 -18.08 -2.48 -0.82
N HIS A 223 -18.41 -1.19 -0.96
CA HIS A 223 -18.84 -0.36 0.17
C HIS A 223 -20.10 -0.93 0.83
N ASP A 224 -21.15 -1.21 0.05
CA ASP A 224 -22.44 -1.65 0.57
C ASP A 224 -22.36 -3.03 1.21
N ARG A 225 -21.66 -3.99 0.56
CA ARG A 225 -21.43 -5.33 1.15
C ARG A 225 -20.59 -5.26 2.42
N MET A 226 -19.59 -4.39 2.46
CA MET A 226 -18.80 -4.21 3.67
C MET A 226 -19.65 -3.60 4.78
N LEU A 227 -20.44 -2.58 4.49
CA LEU A 227 -21.34 -1.93 5.44
C LEU A 227 -22.35 -2.94 6.02
N GLU A 228 -23.03 -3.69 5.17
CA GLU A 228 -24.02 -4.69 5.58
C GLU A 228 -23.39 -5.74 6.51
N ASN A 229 -22.25 -6.30 6.14
CA ASN A 229 -21.63 -7.37 6.91
C ASN A 229 -20.94 -6.88 8.19
N VAL A 230 -20.38 -5.67 8.19
CA VAL A 230 -19.76 -5.08 9.39
C VAL A 230 -20.82 -4.74 10.43
N VAL A 231 -21.95 -4.14 10.03
CA VAL A 231 -23.05 -3.81 10.97
C VAL A 231 -23.63 -5.08 11.60
N ARG A 232 -23.68 -6.18 10.85
CA ARG A 232 -24.15 -7.49 11.30
C ARG A 232 -23.05 -8.37 11.90
N ALA A 233 -21.84 -7.87 12.11
CA ALA A 233 -20.75 -8.64 12.68
C ALA A 233 -20.97 -8.84 14.20
N PRO A 234 -20.53 -9.97 14.79
CA PRO A 234 -20.71 -10.22 16.21
C PRO A 234 -19.89 -9.27 17.08
N ILE A 235 -20.32 -9.00 18.31
CA ILE A 235 -19.60 -8.12 19.25
C ILE A 235 -18.13 -8.55 19.41
N SER A 236 -17.85 -9.85 19.42
CA SER A 236 -16.48 -10.40 19.45
C SER A 236 -15.55 -9.87 18.34
N PHE A 237 -16.09 -9.53 17.16
CA PHE A 237 -15.32 -8.90 16.09
C PHE A 237 -14.89 -7.49 16.49
N PHE A 238 -15.76 -6.72 17.11
CA PHE A 238 -15.47 -5.35 17.56
C PHE A 238 -14.54 -5.32 18.77
N ASP A 239 -14.61 -6.30 19.66
CA ASP A 239 -13.68 -6.42 20.80
C ASP A 239 -12.26 -6.80 20.37
N THR A 240 -12.13 -7.58 19.29
CA THR A 240 -10.84 -8.05 18.78
C THR A 240 -10.24 -7.17 17.68
N THR A 241 -11.06 -6.33 17.06
CA THR A 241 -10.69 -5.47 15.93
C THR A 241 -10.72 -4.00 16.33
N PRO A 242 -9.57 -3.30 16.33
CA PRO A 242 -9.54 -1.89 16.69
C PRO A 242 -10.42 -1.04 15.76
N THR A 243 -11.18 -0.10 16.32
CA THR A 243 -12.06 0.81 15.56
C THR A 243 -11.31 1.54 14.44
N GLY A 244 -10.07 1.95 14.68
CA GLY A 244 -9.23 2.60 13.65
C GLY A 244 -8.96 1.72 12.44
N ARG A 245 -8.90 0.39 12.59
CA ARG A 245 -8.72 -0.55 11.47
C ARG A 245 -9.97 -0.59 10.60
N ILE A 246 -11.16 -0.68 11.23
CA ILE A 246 -12.45 -0.63 10.54
C ILE A 246 -12.58 0.69 9.77
N LEU A 247 -12.29 1.81 10.44
CA LEU A 247 -12.32 3.13 9.81
C LEU A 247 -11.36 3.23 8.61
N ASN A 248 -10.16 2.66 8.71
CA ASN A 248 -9.21 2.67 7.60
C ASN A 248 -9.71 1.88 6.37
N ARG A 249 -10.54 0.84 6.56
CA ARG A 249 -11.20 0.13 5.44
C ARG A 249 -12.22 1.02 4.73
N PHE A 250 -13.12 1.65 5.48
CA PHE A 250 -14.14 2.55 4.94
C PHE A 250 -13.59 3.89 4.40
N SER A 251 -12.37 4.27 4.78
CA SER A 251 -11.73 5.51 4.32
C SER A 251 -10.61 5.24 3.32
N SER A 252 -9.41 4.94 3.78
CA SER A 252 -8.21 4.85 2.92
C SER A 252 -8.31 3.73 1.88
N ASP A 253 -8.74 2.53 2.26
CA ASP A 253 -8.82 1.42 1.29
C ASP A 253 -9.97 1.65 0.30
N GLN A 254 -11.12 2.15 0.77
CA GLN A 254 -12.22 2.56 -0.10
C GLN A 254 -11.80 3.67 -1.08
N TYR A 255 -11.05 4.69 -0.64
CA TYR A 255 -10.54 5.75 -1.51
C TYR A 255 -9.67 5.21 -2.66
N VAL A 256 -8.81 4.23 -2.36
CA VAL A 256 -7.99 3.55 -3.38
C VAL A 256 -8.87 2.86 -4.42
N VAL A 257 -9.98 2.24 -3.98
CA VAL A 257 -10.94 1.59 -4.88
C VAL A 257 -11.73 2.61 -5.71
N ASP A 258 -12.12 3.73 -5.10
CA ASP A 258 -12.88 4.79 -5.75
C ASP A 258 -12.08 5.50 -6.85
N ASN A 259 -10.82 5.83 -6.56
CA ASN A 259 -10.02 6.73 -7.40
C ASN A 259 -8.82 6.04 -8.06
N ASP A 260 -7.90 5.51 -7.26
CA ASP A 260 -6.60 5.09 -7.77
C ASP A 260 -6.70 3.85 -8.68
N LEU A 261 -7.56 2.88 -8.35
CA LEU A 261 -7.75 1.69 -9.18
C LEU A 261 -8.27 2.04 -10.57
N ARG A 262 -9.26 2.95 -10.66
CA ARG A 262 -9.81 3.41 -11.94
C ARG A 262 -8.71 3.99 -12.83
N GLN A 263 -7.88 4.86 -12.27
CA GLN A 263 -6.80 5.50 -13.00
C GLN A 263 -5.73 4.49 -13.44
N ASN A 264 -5.32 3.58 -12.55
CA ASN A 264 -4.30 2.58 -12.87
C ASN A 264 -4.79 1.52 -13.87
N ILE A 265 -6.05 1.08 -13.80
CA ILE A 265 -6.63 0.16 -14.79
C ILE A 265 -6.74 0.85 -16.16
N SER A 266 -7.21 2.10 -16.18
CA SER A 266 -7.30 2.92 -17.40
C SER A 266 -5.95 3.04 -18.09
N MET A 267 -4.93 3.43 -17.33
CA MET A 267 -3.57 3.60 -17.84
C MET A 267 -2.94 2.26 -18.26
N LEU A 268 -3.17 1.17 -17.52
CA LEU A 268 -2.66 -0.15 -17.89
C LEU A 268 -3.30 -0.66 -19.19
N LEU A 269 -4.62 -0.56 -19.32
CA LEU A 269 -5.33 -0.92 -20.55
C LEU A 269 -4.82 -0.11 -21.74
N MET A 270 -4.67 1.21 -21.57
CA MET A 270 -4.10 2.08 -22.59
C MET A 270 -2.70 1.64 -23.00
N CYS A 271 -1.80 1.39 -22.04
CA CYS A 271 -0.43 0.96 -22.33
C CYS A 271 -0.39 -0.40 -23.04
N VAL A 272 -1.09 -1.42 -22.53
CA VAL A 272 -1.08 -2.77 -23.11
C VAL A 272 -1.65 -2.75 -24.52
N ILE A 273 -2.80 -2.10 -24.73
CA ILE A 273 -3.45 -2.03 -26.04
C ILE A 273 -2.59 -1.24 -27.02
N ARG A 274 -1.99 -0.12 -26.60
CA ARG A 274 -1.08 0.66 -27.46
C ARG A 274 0.15 -0.17 -27.87
N VAL A 275 0.78 -0.91 -26.95
CA VAL A 275 1.91 -1.79 -27.28
C VAL A 275 1.51 -2.88 -28.28
N LEU A 276 0.32 -3.47 -28.13
CA LEU A 276 -0.18 -4.47 -29.08
C LEU A 276 -0.39 -3.88 -30.48
N PHE A 277 -1.02 -2.71 -30.58
CA PHE A 277 -1.29 -2.05 -31.86
C PHE A 277 0.00 -1.55 -32.53
N VAL A 278 0.92 -0.95 -31.78
CA VAL A 278 2.22 -0.56 -32.36
C VAL A 278 2.99 -1.80 -32.80
N GLY A 279 3.01 -2.87 -32.00
CA GLY A 279 3.62 -4.13 -32.40
C GLY A 279 3.05 -4.63 -33.73
N PHE A 280 1.73 -4.62 -33.88
CA PHE A 280 1.05 -4.97 -35.13
C PHE A 280 1.53 -4.13 -36.33
N VAL A 281 1.61 -2.80 -36.18
CA VAL A 281 2.07 -1.91 -37.26
C VAL A 281 3.51 -2.20 -37.66
N ILE A 282 4.42 -2.36 -36.68
CA ILE A 282 5.83 -2.64 -36.96
C ILE A 282 5.96 -3.99 -37.69
N PHE A 283 5.24 -5.02 -37.26
CA PHE A 283 5.27 -6.32 -37.95
C PHE A 283 4.63 -6.29 -39.33
N TYR A 284 3.63 -5.43 -39.56
CA TYR A 284 3.03 -5.25 -40.87
C TYR A 284 3.99 -4.56 -41.84
N VAL A 285 4.65 -3.48 -41.41
CA VAL A 285 5.55 -2.68 -42.26
C VAL A 285 6.94 -3.34 -42.43
N THR A 286 7.45 -3.99 -41.38
CA THR A 286 8.78 -4.61 -41.39
C THR A 286 8.74 -6.00 -40.75
N PRO A 287 8.25 -7.04 -41.45
CA PRO A 287 8.13 -8.40 -40.89
C PRO A 287 9.45 -8.97 -40.36
N VAL A 288 10.58 -8.62 -41.00
CA VAL A 288 11.95 -9.03 -40.61
C VAL A 288 12.31 -8.58 -39.18
N PHE A 289 11.64 -7.55 -38.65
CA PHE A 289 11.86 -7.06 -37.28
C PHE A 289 11.65 -8.14 -36.21
N ILE A 290 10.92 -9.21 -36.50
CA ILE A 290 10.74 -10.34 -35.58
C ILE A 290 12.06 -10.98 -35.13
N VAL A 291 13.09 -10.96 -35.99
CA VAL A 291 14.44 -11.47 -35.69
C VAL A 291 15.09 -10.68 -34.55
N VAL A 292 14.75 -9.39 -34.40
CA VAL A 292 15.24 -8.52 -33.32
C VAL A 292 14.34 -8.59 -32.10
N VAL A 293 13.02 -8.71 -32.28
CA VAL A 293 12.07 -8.78 -31.16
C VAL A 293 12.29 -10.01 -30.29
N VAL A 294 12.56 -11.18 -30.86
CA VAL A 294 12.77 -12.42 -30.09
C VAL A 294 13.92 -12.31 -29.08
N PRO A 295 15.16 -11.95 -29.48
CA PRO A 295 16.27 -11.81 -28.53
C PRO A 295 16.06 -10.63 -27.56
N LEU A 296 15.55 -9.48 -28.01
CA LEU A 296 15.27 -8.34 -27.13
C LEU A 296 14.18 -8.68 -26.11
N GLY A 297 13.16 -9.46 -26.50
CA GLY A 297 12.12 -9.98 -25.63
C GLY A 297 12.67 -10.89 -24.54
N GLY A 298 13.65 -11.74 -24.88
CA GLY A 298 14.38 -12.56 -23.90
C GLY A 298 15.14 -11.72 -22.86
N VAL A 299 15.89 -10.71 -23.32
CA VAL A 299 16.60 -9.77 -22.43
C VAL A 299 15.62 -8.99 -21.56
N TYR A 300 14.51 -8.51 -22.15
CA TYR A 300 13.45 -7.82 -21.44
C TYR A 300 12.85 -8.69 -20.33
N PHE A 301 12.51 -9.95 -20.64
CA PHE A 301 11.95 -10.88 -19.67
C PHE A 301 12.90 -11.15 -18.50
N TYR A 302 14.20 -11.30 -18.79
CA TYR A 302 15.23 -11.46 -17.76
C TYR A 302 15.33 -10.22 -16.84
N VAL A 303 15.44 -9.03 -17.42
CA VAL A 303 15.51 -7.76 -16.67
C VAL A 303 14.24 -7.55 -15.84
N GLN A 304 13.07 -7.82 -16.43
CA GLN A 304 11.78 -7.68 -15.76
C GLN A 304 11.65 -8.64 -14.58
N LYS A 305 12.06 -9.91 -14.74
CA LYS A 305 12.02 -10.90 -13.66
C LYS A 305 12.89 -10.48 -12.48
N PHE A 306 14.15 -10.10 -12.75
CA PHE A 306 15.09 -9.65 -11.72
C PHE A 306 14.58 -8.40 -10.97
N TYR A 307 14.06 -7.41 -11.72
CA TYR A 307 13.48 -6.22 -11.13
C TYR A 307 12.27 -6.54 -10.25
N ARG A 308 11.33 -7.37 -10.74
CA ARG A 308 10.08 -7.65 -10.03
C ARG A 308 10.34 -8.33 -8.68
N GLU A 309 11.26 -9.29 -8.65
CA GLU A 309 11.65 -9.97 -7.41
C GLU A 309 12.31 -9.00 -6.43
N SER A 310 13.25 -8.17 -6.90
CA SER A 310 13.97 -7.21 -6.05
C SER A 310 13.08 -6.07 -5.54
N SER A 311 12.29 -5.45 -6.43
CA SER A 311 11.39 -4.33 -6.12
C SER A 311 10.34 -4.73 -5.09
N ARG A 312 9.79 -5.96 -5.19
CA ARG A 312 8.84 -6.49 -4.20
C ARG A 312 9.44 -6.55 -2.79
N GLU A 313 10.66 -7.08 -2.66
CA GLU A 313 11.32 -7.17 -1.36
C GLU A 313 11.71 -5.80 -0.80
N LEU A 314 12.18 -4.88 -1.66
CA LEU A 314 12.45 -3.48 -1.29
C LEU A 314 11.18 -2.76 -0.81
N LYS A 315 10.06 -2.94 -1.53
CA LYS A 315 8.77 -2.38 -1.12
C LYS A 315 8.27 -2.96 0.20
N ARG A 316 8.55 -4.25 0.44
CA ARG A 316 8.26 -4.90 1.73
C ARG A 316 9.07 -4.28 2.87
N LEU A 317 10.37 -4.05 2.66
CA LEU A 317 11.23 -3.38 3.64
C LEU A 317 10.76 -1.95 3.92
N GLU A 318 10.41 -1.20 2.87
CA GLU A 318 9.84 0.15 2.97
C GLU A 318 8.57 0.15 3.84
N SER A 319 7.64 -0.78 3.58
CA SER A 319 6.40 -0.93 4.35
C SER A 319 6.68 -1.30 5.82
N VAL A 320 7.61 -2.23 6.09
CA VAL A 320 7.98 -2.61 7.46
C VAL A 320 8.59 -1.44 8.24
N ALA A 321 9.47 -0.68 7.60
CA ALA A 321 10.18 0.42 8.27
C ALA A 321 9.28 1.63 8.53
N LYS A 322 8.19 1.79 7.77
CA LYS A 322 7.28 2.93 7.88
C LYS A 322 6.37 2.88 9.11
N SER A 323 5.81 1.71 9.46
CA SER A 323 4.79 1.64 10.54
C SER A 323 5.31 1.97 11.95
N PRO A 324 6.55 1.62 12.35
CA PRO A 324 7.07 1.97 13.67
C PRO A 324 7.20 3.48 13.90
N ILE A 325 7.42 4.27 12.84
CA ILE A 325 7.53 5.73 12.93
C ILE A 325 6.22 6.32 13.46
N PHE A 326 5.08 5.91 12.90
CA PHE A 326 3.77 6.37 13.36
C PHE A 326 3.47 5.90 14.79
N ALA A 327 3.80 4.64 15.11
CA ALA A 327 3.60 4.11 16.45
C ALA A 327 4.42 4.88 17.50
N GLN A 328 5.70 5.16 17.23
CA GLN A 328 6.56 5.94 18.12
C GLN A 328 6.03 7.38 18.27
N PHE A 329 5.51 7.98 17.20
CA PHE A 329 4.94 9.31 17.25
C PHE A 329 3.72 9.36 18.19
N SER A 330 2.79 8.41 18.05
CA SER A 330 1.64 8.28 18.95
C SER A 330 2.05 8.00 20.40
N GLU A 331 3.03 7.12 20.62
CA GLU A 331 3.58 6.84 21.96
C GLU A 331 4.20 8.09 22.59
N THR A 332 4.93 8.89 21.80
CA THR A 332 5.56 10.13 22.25
C THR A 332 4.53 11.20 22.61
N LEU A 333 3.46 11.34 21.83
CA LEU A 333 2.38 12.29 22.12
C LEU A 333 1.65 11.94 23.41
N ASN A 334 1.30 10.66 23.59
CA ASN A 334 0.63 10.19 24.81
C ASN A 334 1.54 10.29 26.04
N GLY A 335 2.85 10.10 25.87
CA GLY A 335 3.85 10.10 26.95
C GLY A 335 4.59 11.42 27.17
N VAL A 336 4.18 12.52 26.54
CA VAL A 336 5.00 13.75 26.47
C VAL A 336 5.35 14.34 27.84
N ALA A 337 4.42 14.27 28.81
CA ALA A 337 4.65 14.73 30.17
C ALA A 337 5.73 13.89 30.88
N THR A 338 5.66 12.56 30.73
CA THR A 338 6.63 11.61 31.28
C THR A 338 8.00 11.77 30.63
N ILE A 339 8.06 11.91 29.31
CA ILE A 339 9.34 12.07 28.60
C ILE A 339 10.05 13.35 29.06
N ARG A 340 9.30 14.44 29.22
CA ARG A 340 9.84 15.71 29.71
C ARG A 340 10.23 15.66 31.19
N SER A 341 9.46 15.01 32.05
CA SER A 341 9.78 14.90 33.48
C SER A 341 11.06 14.09 33.74
N PHE A 342 11.36 13.11 32.89
CA PHE A 342 12.60 12.33 32.93
C PHE A 342 13.74 12.92 32.08
N CYS A 343 13.55 14.10 31.46
CA CYS A 343 14.52 14.72 30.55
C CYS A 343 15.06 13.78 29.46
N ALA A 344 14.20 12.88 28.95
CA ALA A 344 14.59 11.82 28.02
C ALA A 344 14.37 12.20 26.54
N GLN A 345 14.26 13.50 26.22
CA GLN A 345 13.92 13.98 24.88
C GLN A 345 14.94 13.53 23.83
N SER A 346 16.25 13.71 24.08
CA SER A 346 17.31 13.30 23.14
C SER A 346 17.23 11.82 22.79
N ARG A 347 17.03 10.93 23.78
CA ARG A 347 16.87 9.49 23.54
C ARG A 347 15.69 9.18 22.60
N PHE A 348 14.55 9.87 22.78
CA PHE A 348 13.38 9.68 21.91
C PHE A 348 13.62 10.27 20.51
N THR A 349 14.30 11.41 20.41
CA THR A 349 14.70 12.03 19.15
C THR A 349 15.64 11.12 18.35
N ASP A 350 16.68 10.59 18.96
CA ASP A 350 17.66 9.70 18.31
C ASP A 350 17.00 8.40 17.83
N LYS A 351 16.09 7.85 18.64
CA LYS A 351 15.27 6.69 18.26
C LYS A 351 14.41 7.01 17.04
N SER A 352 13.80 8.21 17.00
CA SER A 352 12.99 8.66 15.86
C SER A 352 13.84 8.79 14.59
N TYR A 353 15.02 9.42 14.68
CA TYR A 353 15.96 9.51 13.55
C TYR A 353 16.37 8.14 13.03
N THR A 354 16.71 7.20 13.92
CA THR A 354 17.09 5.83 13.53
C THR A 354 15.97 5.12 12.75
N MET A 355 14.71 5.27 13.18
CA MET A 355 13.57 4.68 12.47
C MET A 355 13.34 5.36 11.12
N ASN A 356 13.45 6.69 11.06
CA ASN A 356 13.31 7.46 9.84
C ASN A 356 14.42 7.13 8.82
N ASP A 357 15.66 6.93 9.26
CA ASP A 357 16.79 6.54 8.42
C ASP A 357 16.60 5.14 7.85
N ALA A 358 16.12 4.19 8.67
CA ALA A 358 15.79 2.84 8.21
C ALA A 358 14.73 2.86 7.09
N TYR A 359 13.68 3.66 7.26
CA TYR A 359 12.66 3.89 6.24
C TYR A 359 13.24 4.55 4.99
N SER A 360 14.02 5.62 5.18
CA SER A 360 14.58 6.41 4.08
C SER A 360 15.54 5.60 3.22
N ARG A 361 16.36 4.72 3.83
CA ARG A 361 17.22 3.77 3.10
C ARG A 361 16.42 2.81 2.23
N ALA A 362 15.37 2.19 2.77
CA ALA A 362 14.51 1.28 2.01
C ALA A 362 13.77 2.00 0.87
N TYR A 363 13.22 3.18 1.16
CA TYR A 363 12.54 4.04 0.19
C TYR A 363 13.48 4.47 -0.95
N TYR A 364 14.69 4.92 -0.61
CA TYR A 364 15.69 5.31 -1.60
C TYR A 364 16.08 4.13 -2.49
N CYS A 365 16.36 2.96 -1.91
CA CYS A 365 16.70 1.76 -2.69
C CYS A 365 15.57 1.34 -3.64
N ASN A 366 14.30 1.41 -3.21
CA ASN A 366 13.15 1.15 -4.07
C ASN A 366 13.10 2.13 -5.26
N ASN A 367 13.26 3.42 -5.00
CA ASN A 367 13.30 4.44 -6.05
C ASN A 367 14.50 4.30 -7.00
N ALA A 368 15.68 3.97 -6.48
CA ALA A 368 16.85 3.67 -7.28
C ALA A 368 16.62 2.44 -8.18
N SER A 369 15.93 1.41 -7.67
CA SER A 369 15.54 0.24 -8.47
C SER A 369 14.58 0.59 -9.62
N ASN A 370 13.63 1.51 -9.38
CA ASN A 370 12.72 2.03 -10.41
C ASN A 370 13.47 2.79 -11.52
N ARG A 371 14.51 3.53 -11.15
CA ARG A 371 15.38 4.24 -12.11
C ARG A 371 16.26 3.27 -12.89
N TRP A 372 16.84 2.28 -12.21
CA TRP A 372 17.62 1.22 -12.84
C TRP A 372 16.82 0.48 -13.93
N LEU A 373 15.58 0.10 -13.63
CA LEU A 373 14.69 -0.50 -14.63
C LEU A 373 14.46 0.44 -15.80
N GLY A 374 14.11 1.70 -15.51
CA GLY A 374 13.82 2.71 -16.53
C GLY A 374 14.97 2.84 -17.55
N ILE A 375 16.20 3.00 -17.08
CA ILE A 375 17.39 3.12 -17.94
C ILE A 375 17.58 1.87 -18.82
N ARG A 376 17.39 0.66 -18.26
CA ARG A 376 17.55 -0.59 -19.01
C ARG A 376 16.46 -0.77 -20.08
N LEU A 377 15.21 -0.44 -19.75
CA LEU A 377 14.10 -0.50 -20.71
C LEU A 377 14.27 0.53 -21.82
N GLU A 378 14.71 1.75 -21.47
CA GLU A 378 15.02 2.79 -22.45
C GLU A 378 16.15 2.36 -23.40
N PHE A 379 17.20 1.74 -22.86
CA PHE A 379 18.28 1.22 -23.70
C PHE A 379 17.81 0.11 -24.65
N ILE A 380 17.05 -0.88 -24.16
CA ILE A 380 16.48 -1.95 -24.99
C ILE A 380 15.57 -1.36 -26.07
N GLY A 381 14.75 -0.38 -25.71
CA GLY A 381 13.86 0.30 -26.63
C GLY A 381 14.60 1.11 -27.70
N ASN A 382 15.66 1.83 -27.34
CA ASN A 382 16.48 2.57 -28.30
C ASN A 382 17.21 1.63 -29.27
N VAL A 383 17.67 0.47 -28.81
CA VAL A 383 18.22 -0.58 -29.70
C VAL A 383 17.13 -1.10 -30.63
N ALA A 384 15.93 -1.35 -30.12
CA ALA A 384 14.78 -1.79 -30.94
C ALA A 384 14.43 -0.76 -32.02
N VAL A 385 14.36 0.53 -31.67
CA VAL A 385 14.12 1.63 -32.61
C VAL A 385 15.23 1.71 -33.66
N GLY A 386 16.50 1.63 -33.24
CA GLY A 386 17.63 1.67 -34.17
C GLY A 386 17.58 0.53 -35.19
N CYS A 387 17.28 -0.69 -34.74
CA CYS A 387 17.10 -1.84 -35.62
C CYS A 387 15.86 -1.72 -36.51
N ALA A 388 14.73 -1.22 -35.97
CA ALA A 388 13.52 -0.99 -36.74
C ALA A 388 13.75 0.02 -37.87
N ALA A 389 14.41 1.14 -37.58
CA ALA A 389 14.77 2.14 -38.58
C ALA A 389 15.74 1.59 -39.62
N LEU A 390 16.79 0.89 -39.19
CA LEU A 390 17.76 0.28 -40.11
C LEU A 390 17.11 -0.73 -41.06
N PHE A 391 16.27 -1.63 -40.54
CA PHE A 391 15.58 -2.62 -41.36
C PHE A 391 14.49 -2.01 -42.23
N ALA A 392 13.80 -0.98 -41.76
CA ALA A 392 12.82 -0.28 -42.58
C ALA A 392 13.48 0.35 -43.81
N VAL A 393 14.69 0.93 -43.67
CA VAL A 393 15.47 1.48 -44.78
C VAL A 393 16.04 0.39 -45.69
N ILE A 394 16.63 -0.68 -45.14
CA ILE A 394 17.21 -1.76 -45.96
C ILE A 394 16.12 -2.53 -46.74
N TRP A 395 14.97 -2.76 -46.13
CA TRP A 395 13.90 -3.57 -46.71
C TRP A 395 13.02 -2.79 -47.69
N ASN A 396 12.76 -1.50 -47.42
CA ASN A 396 11.86 -0.67 -48.22
C ASN A 396 12.56 0.48 -48.95
N GLY A 397 13.90 0.54 -48.93
CA GLY A 397 14.68 1.66 -49.48
C GLY A 397 14.50 1.89 -50.98
N ASP A 398 14.10 0.84 -51.72
CA ASP A 398 13.91 0.88 -53.17
C ASP A 398 12.44 1.17 -53.58
N ASP A 399 11.49 1.25 -52.64
CA ASP A 399 10.07 1.45 -52.92
C ASP A 399 9.57 2.81 -52.40
N PRO A 400 9.45 3.83 -53.28
CA PRO A 400 9.00 5.18 -52.92
C PRO A 400 7.59 5.20 -52.30
N THR A 401 6.76 4.22 -52.66
CA THR A 401 5.35 4.15 -52.22
C THR A 401 5.21 3.80 -50.73
N THR A 402 6.28 3.28 -50.12
CA THR A 402 6.29 2.80 -48.72
C THR A 402 6.93 3.80 -47.74
N ALA A 403 7.48 4.92 -48.22
CA ALA A 403 8.18 5.91 -47.38
C ALA A 403 7.32 6.48 -46.23
N GLY A 404 6.04 6.78 -46.51
CA GLY A 404 5.09 7.27 -45.49
C GLY A 404 4.80 6.22 -44.39
N MET A 405 4.67 4.96 -44.76
CA MET A 405 4.44 3.85 -43.83
C MET A 405 5.69 3.52 -42.99
N VAL A 406 6.89 3.64 -43.58
CA VAL A 406 8.16 3.55 -42.84
C VAL A 406 8.27 4.66 -41.80
N GLY A 407 7.96 5.91 -42.17
CA GLY A 407 7.95 7.05 -41.24
C GLY A 407 6.99 6.83 -40.07
N LEU A 408 5.78 6.32 -40.35
CA LEU A 408 4.80 5.94 -39.31
C LEU A 408 5.34 4.85 -38.39
N SER A 409 5.94 3.79 -38.94
CA SER A 409 6.52 2.67 -38.17
C SER A 409 7.65 3.14 -37.24
N VAL A 410 8.56 3.98 -37.73
CA VAL A 410 9.66 4.53 -36.92
C VAL A 410 9.13 5.45 -35.81
N THR A 411 8.14 6.28 -36.13
CA THR A 411 7.48 7.17 -35.14
C THR A 411 6.85 6.36 -34.01
N TYR A 412 6.14 5.28 -34.33
CA TYR A 412 5.57 4.41 -33.31
C TYR A 412 6.61 3.60 -32.54
N ALA A 413 7.68 3.13 -33.19
CA ALA A 413 8.77 2.46 -32.50
C ALA A 413 9.37 3.33 -31.39
N LEU A 414 9.54 4.64 -31.64
CA LEU A 414 10.02 5.61 -30.64
C LEU A 414 9.12 5.68 -29.40
N GLU A 415 7.80 5.60 -29.58
CA GLU A 415 6.82 5.72 -28.48
C GLU A 415 6.66 4.44 -27.64
N VAL A 416 6.96 3.27 -28.21
CA VAL A 416 6.77 1.96 -27.54
C VAL A 416 7.56 1.87 -26.25
N THR A 417 8.79 2.36 -26.28
CA THR A 417 9.73 2.29 -25.15
C THR A 417 9.16 2.98 -23.92
N GLY A 418 8.66 4.21 -24.08
CA GLY A 418 8.01 4.96 -23.01
C GLY A 418 6.72 4.28 -22.55
N THR A 419 5.93 3.77 -23.50
CA THR A 419 4.67 3.07 -23.21
C THR A 419 4.88 1.79 -22.40
N LEU A 420 5.92 1.02 -22.70
CA LEU A 420 6.26 -0.24 -22.02
C LEU A 420 6.79 0.01 -20.59
N ASN A 421 7.62 1.04 -20.42
CA ASN A 421 8.06 1.50 -19.10
C ASN A 421 6.86 1.94 -18.24
N GLY A 422 5.96 2.74 -18.84
CA GLY A 422 4.67 3.10 -18.25
C GLY A 422 3.85 1.88 -17.84
N ALA A 423 3.71 0.88 -18.73
CA ALA A 423 2.95 -0.34 -18.47
C ALA A 423 3.44 -1.08 -17.23
N ILE A 424 4.76 -1.28 -17.09
CA ILE A 424 5.34 -2.00 -15.94
C ILE A 424 5.11 -1.23 -14.63
N ARG A 425 5.32 0.09 -14.66
CA ARG A 425 5.11 0.95 -13.49
C ARG A 425 3.66 0.93 -13.05
N THR A 426 2.73 1.13 -13.99
CA THR A 426 1.29 1.11 -13.72
C THR A 426 0.84 -0.27 -13.26
N PHE A 427 1.35 -1.37 -13.83
CA PHE A 427 1.05 -2.71 -13.36
C PHE A 427 1.48 -2.92 -11.91
N THR A 428 2.69 -2.47 -11.54
CA THR A 428 3.21 -2.58 -10.16
C THR A 428 2.35 -1.77 -9.19
N GLN A 429 1.94 -0.56 -9.59
CA GLN A 429 1.05 0.27 -8.78
C GLN A 429 -0.35 -0.36 -8.66
N LEU A 430 -0.89 -0.92 -9.74
CA LEU A 430 -2.16 -1.62 -9.74
C LEU A 430 -2.14 -2.84 -8.82
N GLU A 431 -1.07 -3.65 -8.88
CA GLU A 431 -0.87 -4.77 -7.96
C GLU A 431 -0.82 -4.29 -6.50
N SER A 432 -0.13 -3.19 -6.20
CA SER A 432 -0.14 -2.61 -4.85
C SER A 432 -1.53 -2.16 -4.41
N ASN A 433 -2.31 -1.53 -5.29
CA ASN A 433 -3.63 -1.01 -4.97
C ASN A 433 -4.69 -2.10 -4.83
N MET A 434 -4.52 -3.23 -5.52
CA MET A 434 -5.40 -4.40 -5.40
C MET A 434 -5.35 -5.04 -4.00
N VAL A 435 -4.32 -4.75 -3.18
CA VAL A 435 -4.30 -5.16 -1.76
C VAL A 435 -5.44 -4.50 -0.98
N ALA A 436 -5.84 -3.27 -1.35
CA ALA A 436 -7.00 -2.62 -0.75
C ALA A 436 -8.28 -3.42 -1.06
N VAL A 437 -8.47 -3.87 -2.31
CA VAL A 437 -9.61 -4.71 -2.71
C VAL A 437 -9.65 -6.01 -1.92
N GLU A 438 -8.51 -6.70 -1.78
CA GLU A 438 -8.41 -7.94 -1.00
C GLU A 438 -8.91 -7.72 0.45
N ARG A 439 -8.50 -6.61 1.08
CA ARG A 439 -8.94 -6.26 2.44
C ARG A 439 -10.42 -5.89 2.50
N LEU A 440 -10.96 -5.18 1.51
CA LEU A 440 -12.40 -4.90 1.45
C LEU A 440 -13.19 -6.19 1.26
N GLU A 441 -12.69 -7.12 0.45
CA GLU A 441 -13.31 -8.42 0.23
C GLU A 441 -13.35 -9.27 1.51
N GLU A 442 -12.29 -9.25 2.33
CA GLU A 442 -12.29 -9.88 3.66
C GLU A 442 -13.44 -9.36 4.55
N TYR A 443 -13.68 -8.05 4.54
CA TYR A 443 -14.74 -7.43 5.35
C TYR A 443 -16.14 -7.64 4.74
N ALA A 444 -16.23 -7.66 3.41
CA ALA A 444 -17.45 -7.98 2.67
C ALA A 444 -17.84 -9.47 2.75
N GLN A 445 -17.01 -10.32 3.36
CA GLN A 445 -17.27 -11.74 3.60
C GLN A 445 -17.19 -12.09 5.10
N LEU A 446 -17.31 -11.10 5.98
CA LEU A 446 -17.34 -11.33 7.42
C LEU A 446 -18.49 -12.28 7.79
N LYS A 447 -18.21 -13.14 8.77
CA LYS A 447 -19.24 -13.98 9.37
C LYS A 447 -20.19 -13.08 10.16
N THR A 448 -21.43 -12.98 9.70
CA THR A 448 -22.49 -12.20 10.34
C THR A 448 -23.20 -12.99 11.44
N GLU A 449 -23.85 -12.26 12.35
CA GLU A 449 -24.80 -12.80 13.30
C GLU A 449 -26.02 -13.40 12.56
N LYS A 450 -26.77 -14.23 13.28
CA LYS A 450 -27.99 -14.84 12.76
C LYS A 450 -28.98 -13.74 12.32
N PRO A 451 -29.87 -14.01 11.35
CA PRO A 451 -30.88 -13.05 10.92
C PRO A 451 -31.69 -12.51 12.11
N ASP A 452 -32.00 -11.20 12.08
CA ASP A 452 -32.77 -10.52 13.12
C ASP A 452 -34.12 -11.18 13.38
N ILE A 453 -34.72 -11.76 12.34
CA ILE A 453 -36.01 -12.43 12.39
C ILE A 453 -35.88 -13.83 11.79
N ILE A 454 -36.26 -14.82 12.58
CA ILE A 454 -36.41 -16.21 12.15
C ILE A 454 -37.90 -16.48 12.00
N GLU A 455 -38.42 -16.42 10.77
CA GLU A 455 -39.86 -16.55 10.50
C GLU A 455 -40.46 -17.87 11.01
N SER A 456 -39.68 -18.94 11.04
CA SER A 456 -40.13 -20.26 11.51
C SER A 456 -40.32 -20.35 13.03
N GLU A 457 -39.74 -19.42 13.82
CA GLU A 457 -39.65 -19.51 15.29
C GLU A 457 -39.98 -18.15 15.94
N ARG A 458 -40.93 -17.40 15.39
CA ARG A 458 -41.36 -16.13 15.99
C ARG A 458 -42.08 -16.40 17.31
N PRO A 459 -41.65 -15.79 18.43
CA PRO A 459 -42.39 -15.92 19.68
C PRO A 459 -43.79 -15.30 19.53
N PRO A 460 -44.80 -15.86 20.20
CA PRO A 460 -46.13 -15.26 20.23
C PRO A 460 -46.08 -13.84 20.79
N ALA A 461 -47.01 -12.98 20.38
CA ALA A 461 -47.05 -11.57 20.80
C ALA A 461 -47.15 -11.38 22.33
N GLU A 462 -47.58 -12.42 23.05
CA GLU A 462 -47.73 -12.45 24.50
C GLU A 462 -46.41 -12.81 25.23
N TRP A 463 -45.34 -13.18 24.54
CA TRP A 463 -44.03 -13.42 25.16
C TRP A 463 -43.48 -12.13 25.81
N PRO A 464 -42.93 -12.16 27.04
CA PRO A 464 -42.68 -13.30 27.93
C PRO A 464 -43.68 -13.38 29.13
N GLN A 465 -45.00 -13.48 28.89
CA GLN A 465 -46.02 -13.42 29.95
C GLN A 465 -45.90 -14.46 31.09
N HIS A 466 -45.37 -15.65 30.81
CA HIS A 466 -45.21 -16.74 31.79
C HIS A 466 -43.73 -17.13 31.98
N GLY A 467 -42.84 -16.13 31.93
CA GLY A 467 -41.38 -16.30 31.92
C GLY A 467 -40.76 -17.13 33.03
#